data_AF-A0A1A8T337-F1
#
_entry.id   AF-A0A1A8T337-F1
#
_cell.length_a   1.000
_cell.length_b   1.000
_cell.length_c   1.000
_cell.angle_alpha   90.00
_cell.angle_beta   90.00
_cell.angle_gamma   90.00
#
_symmetry.space_group_name_H-M   'P 1'
#
loop_
_entity.id
_entity.type
_entity.pdbx_description
1 polymer ?
#
loop_
_entity_poly.entity_id
_entity_poly.type
_entity_poly.pdbx_seq_one_letter_code
_entity_poly.pdbx_strand_id
1 'polypeptide(L)'
;MKPTLINDKMVARLQHCDNEVNSDFNSPEELAEMCEKIESQANPEHSVNLISLLSSYLRAKAMSHWFHGGDLATFKNLCYNILKLKYICGQPPCNNPRARSVIGDRLFYLLSDHEPLISWFSQLIYDYEVEVNHKESSKVNDGAYYSLQLALALRGDFDLLGERAEYFVETPPKNWAKRFLVDNQFYLALAKGDEQGMEAAIKELVTPRRLNYRKDWDEGAYTQGLIGTSAIIFSKLAWRYGYEIIVDSPYLPTEWIPVKPLENYEDEFDFMKAFS
;
A
#
# COMPACT_ATOMS: atom_id res chain seq x y z
N MET A 1 14.51 0.92 16.62
CA MET A 1 13.77 0.72 17.87
C MET A 1 12.89 -0.51 17.67
N LYS A 2 12.69 -1.39 18.67
CA LYS A 2 11.80 -2.54 18.46
C LYS A 2 10.33 -2.05 18.46
N PRO A 3 9.51 -2.39 17.45
CA PRO A 3 8.11 -1.99 17.45
C PRO A 3 7.38 -2.53 18.68
N THR A 4 6.48 -1.72 19.25
CA THR A 4 5.78 -2.08 20.48
C THR A 4 4.45 -2.74 20.14
N LEU A 5 4.23 -3.96 20.62
CA LEU A 5 2.92 -4.63 20.59
C LEU A 5 2.14 -4.22 21.84
N ILE A 6 1.02 -3.52 21.67
CA ILE A 6 0.30 -2.89 22.79
C ILE A 6 -0.98 -3.61 23.20
N ASN A 7 -1.37 -4.67 22.50
CA ASN A 7 -2.58 -5.46 22.82
C ASN A 7 -2.56 -6.87 22.20
N ASP A 8 -3.46 -7.73 22.68
CA ASP A 8 -3.57 -9.13 22.23
C ASP A 8 -3.92 -9.28 20.74
N LYS A 9 -4.62 -8.31 20.14
CA LYS A 9 -4.93 -8.36 18.70
C LYS A 9 -3.68 -8.20 17.86
N MET A 10 -2.75 -7.32 18.27
CA MET A 10 -1.46 -7.16 17.62
C MET A 10 -0.64 -8.44 17.73
N VAL A 11 -0.59 -9.04 18.91
CA VAL A 11 0.11 -10.32 19.13
C VAL A 11 -0.49 -11.42 18.25
N ALA A 12 -1.81 -11.56 18.22
CA ALA A 12 -2.48 -12.55 17.39
C ALA A 12 -2.24 -12.32 15.88
N ARG A 13 -2.24 -11.06 15.42
CA ARG A 13 -1.94 -10.75 14.01
C ARG A 13 -0.48 -11.05 13.66
N LEU A 14 0.46 -10.72 14.55
CA LEU A 14 1.87 -11.04 14.33
C LEU A 14 2.07 -12.56 14.26
N GLN A 15 1.45 -13.31 15.18
CA GLN A 15 1.48 -14.78 15.13
C GLN A 15 0.90 -15.32 13.82
N HIS A 16 -0.16 -14.71 13.28
CA HIS A 16 -0.69 -15.08 11.96
C HIS A 16 0.34 -14.83 10.85
N CYS A 17 1.06 -13.72 10.87
CA CYS A 17 2.14 -13.44 9.93
C CYS A 17 3.27 -14.49 10.06
N ASP A 18 3.67 -14.82 11.29
CA ASP A 18 4.70 -15.83 11.56
C ASP A 18 4.27 -17.21 11.08
N ASN A 19 3.01 -17.59 11.29
CA ASN A 19 2.47 -18.86 10.80
C ASN A 19 2.46 -18.93 9.27
N GLU A 20 2.13 -17.82 8.59
CA GLU A 20 2.17 -17.76 7.12
C GLU A 20 3.60 -17.95 6.61
N VAL A 21 4.56 -17.21 7.19
CA VAL A 21 5.98 -17.27 6.80
C VAL A 21 6.57 -18.67 7.00
N ASN A 22 6.17 -19.36 8.06
CA ASN A 22 6.65 -20.69 8.40
C ASN A 22 5.72 -21.83 7.96
N SER A 23 4.76 -21.56 7.07
CA SER A 23 3.88 -22.62 6.57
C SER A 23 4.62 -23.56 5.63
N ASP A 24 4.20 -24.82 5.55
CA ASP A 24 4.80 -25.82 4.66
C ASP A 24 4.78 -25.37 3.18
N PHE A 25 3.74 -24.62 2.79
CA PHE A 25 3.59 -24.03 1.44
C PHE A 25 4.63 -22.94 1.12
N ASN A 26 5.27 -22.37 2.13
CA ASN A 26 6.30 -21.34 1.99
C ASN A 26 7.69 -21.86 2.43
N SER A 27 7.88 -23.18 2.41
CA SER A 27 9.20 -23.80 2.59
C SER A 27 10.16 -23.38 1.45
N PRO A 28 11.49 -23.40 1.68
CA PRO A 28 12.46 -23.05 0.65
C PRO A 28 12.29 -23.86 -0.65
N GLU A 29 11.95 -25.14 -0.53
CA GLU A 29 11.72 -26.04 -1.65
C GLU A 29 10.47 -25.65 -2.46
N GLU A 30 9.34 -25.39 -1.79
CA GLU A 30 8.10 -24.97 -2.45
C GLU A 30 8.24 -23.60 -3.11
N LEU A 31 8.90 -22.64 -2.45
CA LEU A 31 9.17 -21.32 -3.02
C LEU A 31 10.06 -21.42 -4.27
N ALA A 32 11.08 -22.28 -4.25
CA ALA A 32 11.93 -22.53 -5.40
C ALA A 32 11.13 -23.15 -6.57
N GLU A 33 10.28 -24.14 -6.30
CA GLU A 33 9.40 -24.74 -7.32
C GLU A 33 8.43 -23.71 -7.94
N MET A 34 7.88 -22.80 -7.13
CA MET A 34 7.05 -21.70 -7.63
C MET A 34 7.85 -20.79 -8.57
N CYS A 35 9.09 -20.45 -8.21
CA CYS A 35 9.96 -19.61 -9.04
C CYS A 35 10.28 -20.29 -10.38
N GLU A 36 10.67 -21.57 -10.37
CA GLU A 36 10.95 -22.33 -11.60
C GLU A 36 9.73 -22.39 -12.53
N LYS A 37 8.52 -22.57 -11.97
CA LYS A 37 7.28 -22.56 -12.75
C LYS A 37 7.02 -21.20 -13.40
N ILE A 38 7.26 -20.10 -12.69
CA ILE A 38 7.13 -18.74 -13.23
C ILE A 38 8.16 -18.53 -14.36
N GLU A 39 9.42 -18.92 -14.15
CA GLU A 39 10.51 -18.79 -15.13
C GLU A 39 10.25 -19.58 -16.40
N SER A 40 9.69 -20.78 -16.28
CA SER A 40 9.37 -21.64 -17.43
C SER A 40 8.34 -21.01 -18.40
N GLN A 41 7.56 -20.03 -17.92
CA GLN A 41 6.51 -19.34 -18.67
C GLN A 41 5.49 -20.27 -19.35
N ALA A 42 5.39 -21.54 -18.90
CA ALA A 42 4.57 -22.56 -19.56
C ALA A 42 3.07 -22.23 -19.55
N ASN A 43 2.61 -21.43 -18.56
CA ASN A 43 1.25 -20.94 -18.48
C ASN A 43 1.21 -19.52 -17.83
N PRO A 44 0.88 -18.45 -18.59
CA PRO A 44 0.83 -17.09 -18.08
C PRO A 44 -0.19 -16.86 -16.96
N GLU A 45 -1.38 -17.47 -17.03
CA GLU A 45 -2.39 -17.34 -15.97
C GLU A 45 -1.94 -18.01 -14.67
N HIS A 46 -1.29 -19.17 -14.79
CA HIS A 46 -0.70 -19.84 -13.64
C HIS A 46 0.40 -19.00 -13.00
N SER A 47 1.24 -18.36 -13.83
CA SER A 47 2.32 -17.47 -13.37
C SER A 47 1.78 -16.29 -12.56
N VAL A 48 0.67 -15.67 -13.00
CA VAL A 48 0.03 -14.57 -12.25
C VAL A 48 -0.44 -15.03 -10.86
N ASN A 49 -0.99 -16.24 -10.75
CA ASN A 49 -1.43 -16.77 -9.47
C ASN A 49 -0.24 -17.08 -8.54
N LEU A 50 0.84 -17.67 -9.07
CA LEU A 50 2.06 -17.93 -8.28
C LEU A 50 2.70 -16.62 -7.81
N ILE A 51 2.80 -15.61 -8.67
CA ILE A 51 3.29 -14.27 -8.29
C ILE A 51 2.41 -13.67 -7.17
N SER A 52 1.09 -13.88 -7.22
CA SER A 52 0.19 -13.44 -6.14
C SER A 52 0.45 -14.15 -4.82
N LEU A 53 0.81 -15.44 -4.84
CA LEU A 53 1.19 -16.20 -3.65
C LEU A 53 2.51 -15.69 -3.07
N LEU A 54 3.52 -15.50 -3.90
CA LEU A 54 4.81 -14.91 -3.50
C LEU A 54 4.61 -13.51 -2.89
N SER A 55 3.74 -12.68 -3.49
CA SER A 55 3.40 -11.36 -2.93
C SER A 55 2.69 -11.47 -1.57
N SER A 56 1.89 -12.51 -1.33
CA SER A 56 1.29 -12.79 -0.03
C SER A 56 2.33 -13.16 1.02
N TYR A 57 3.21 -14.10 0.67
CA TYR A 57 4.34 -14.49 1.51
C TYR A 57 5.21 -13.29 1.90
N LEU A 58 5.57 -12.43 0.94
CA LEU A 58 6.40 -11.26 1.22
C LEU A 58 5.72 -10.22 2.11
N ARG A 59 4.39 -10.03 1.98
CA ARG A 59 3.64 -9.15 2.90
C ARG A 59 3.67 -9.69 4.33
N ALA A 60 3.49 -10.99 4.52
CA ALA A 60 3.61 -11.62 5.83
C ALA A 60 5.04 -11.51 6.38
N LYS A 61 6.05 -11.80 5.55
CA LYS A 61 7.48 -11.71 5.88
C LYS A 61 7.87 -10.29 6.29
N ALA A 62 7.42 -9.26 5.55
CA ALA A 62 7.68 -7.86 5.86
C ALA A 62 7.14 -7.48 7.26
N MET A 63 5.88 -7.84 7.54
CA MET A 63 5.26 -7.53 8.82
C MET A 63 5.92 -8.29 9.99
N SER A 64 6.16 -9.59 9.83
CA SER A 64 6.88 -10.42 10.81
C SER A 64 8.26 -9.83 11.11
N HIS A 65 9.05 -9.56 10.07
CA HIS A 65 10.41 -9.04 10.19
C HIS A 65 10.45 -7.69 10.91
N TRP A 66 9.58 -6.74 10.53
CA TRP A 66 9.51 -5.44 11.17
C TRP A 66 9.18 -5.57 12.66
N PHE A 67 8.11 -6.28 13.02
CA PHE A 67 7.66 -6.33 14.41
C PHE A 67 8.56 -7.16 15.35
N HIS A 68 9.40 -8.05 14.81
CA HIS A 68 10.41 -8.75 15.61
C HIS A 68 11.72 -7.97 15.78
N GLY A 69 12.24 -7.37 14.71
CA GLY A 69 13.59 -6.78 14.68
C GLY A 69 13.66 -5.26 14.48
N GLY A 70 12.65 -4.64 13.88
CA GLY A 70 12.65 -3.22 13.54
C GLY A 70 13.69 -2.81 12.51
N ASP A 71 14.20 -3.75 11.70
CA ASP A 71 15.12 -3.45 10.60
C ASP A 71 14.35 -2.84 9.42
N LEU A 72 14.52 -1.53 9.27
CA LEU A 72 13.87 -0.73 8.23
C LEU A 72 14.41 -1.06 6.84
N ALA A 73 15.69 -1.39 6.69
CA ALA A 73 16.29 -1.61 5.38
C ALA A 73 15.73 -2.88 4.76
N THR A 74 15.73 -3.99 5.51
CA THR A 74 15.13 -5.25 5.07
C THR A 74 13.63 -5.09 4.82
N PHE A 75 12.90 -4.40 5.71
CA PHE A 75 11.48 -4.13 5.52
C PHE A 75 11.19 -3.38 4.20
N LYS A 76 11.96 -2.33 3.90
CA LYS A 76 11.85 -1.57 2.65
C LYS A 76 12.18 -2.41 1.42
N ASN A 77 13.19 -3.28 1.52
CA ASN A 77 13.55 -4.18 0.43
C ASN A 77 12.42 -5.18 0.13
N LEU A 78 11.77 -5.72 1.17
CA LEU A 78 10.59 -6.59 1.00
C LEU A 78 9.42 -5.81 0.37
N CYS A 79 9.17 -4.58 0.79
CA CYS A 79 8.18 -3.68 0.19
C CYS A 79 8.43 -3.43 -1.30
N TYR A 80 9.70 -3.21 -1.68
CA TYR A 80 10.13 -3.10 -3.07
C TYR A 80 9.80 -4.38 -3.86
N ASN A 81 10.15 -5.55 -3.33
CA ASN A 81 9.89 -6.82 -3.99
C ASN A 81 8.39 -7.07 -4.21
N ILE A 82 7.54 -6.71 -3.23
CA ILE A 82 6.07 -6.79 -3.38
C ILE A 82 5.59 -5.93 -4.57
N LEU A 83 6.10 -4.69 -4.70
CA LEU A 83 5.76 -3.82 -5.83
C LEU A 83 6.36 -4.31 -7.16
N LYS A 84 7.58 -4.85 -7.14
CA LYS A 84 8.23 -5.39 -8.34
C LYS A 84 7.51 -6.63 -8.86
N LEU A 85 7.04 -7.52 -7.99
CA LEU A 85 6.16 -8.64 -8.39
C LEU A 85 4.90 -8.16 -9.12
N LYS A 86 4.30 -7.06 -8.64
CA LYS A 86 3.17 -6.44 -9.35
C LYS A 86 3.57 -5.90 -10.73
N TYR A 87 4.73 -5.27 -10.83
CA TYR A 87 5.28 -4.82 -12.11
C TYR A 87 5.48 -5.99 -13.08
N ILE A 88 6.08 -7.10 -12.62
CA ILE A 88 6.32 -8.31 -13.41
C ILE A 88 5.02 -8.91 -13.94
N CYS A 89 3.95 -8.95 -13.14
CA CYS A 89 2.63 -9.35 -13.63
C CYS A 89 2.14 -8.51 -14.81
N GLY A 90 2.56 -7.24 -14.90
CA GLY A 90 2.26 -6.35 -16.01
C GLY A 90 3.12 -6.54 -17.25
N GLN A 91 4.22 -7.28 -17.16
CA GLN A 91 5.14 -7.51 -18.27
C GLN A 91 4.78 -8.78 -19.06
N PRO A 92 5.26 -8.92 -20.31
CA PRO A 92 5.21 -10.18 -21.03
C PRO A 92 5.92 -11.31 -20.25
N PRO A 93 5.40 -12.54 -20.28
CA PRO A 93 4.20 -12.98 -21.02
C PRO A 93 2.88 -12.77 -20.27
N CYS A 94 2.91 -12.37 -18.99
CA CYS A 94 1.71 -12.26 -18.15
C CYS A 94 0.72 -11.20 -18.66
N ASN A 95 1.20 -10.02 -19.06
CA ASN A 95 0.41 -8.89 -19.59
C ASN A 95 -0.83 -8.57 -18.74
N ASN A 96 -0.72 -8.71 -17.41
CA ASN A 96 -1.82 -8.56 -16.46
C ASN A 96 -1.45 -7.59 -15.33
N PRO A 97 -1.28 -6.30 -15.62
CA PRO A 97 -0.78 -5.32 -14.63
C PRO A 97 -1.75 -5.08 -13.46
N ARG A 98 -3.02 -5.52 -13.58
CA ARG A 98 -4.15 -5.30 -12.64
C ARG A 98 -4.10 -3.92 -11.99
N ALA A 99 -4.62 -2.88 -12.65
CA ALA A 99 -4.52 -1.50 -12.14
C ALA A 99 -5.05 -1.33 -10.69
N ARG A 100 -6.05 -2.12 -10.29
CA ARG A 100 -6.58 -2.13 -8.93
C ARG A 100 -5.86 -3.11 -8.02
N SER A 101 -5.60 -2.65 -6.81
CA SER A 101 -5.15 -3.45 -5.66
C SER A 101 -5.93 -3.02 -4.41
N VAL A 102 -6.04 -3.91 -3.43
CA VAL A 102 -6.61 -3.56 -2.12
C VAL A 102 -5.67 -2.56 -1.42
N ILE A 103 -6.23 -1.67 -0.59
CA ILE A 103 -5.45 -0.58 0.02
C ILE A 103 -4.29 -1.09 0.89
N GLY A 104 -4.44 -2.26 1.51
CA GLY A 104 -3.38 -2.95 2.24
C GLY A 104 -2.15 -3.26 1.37
N ASP A 105 -2.31 -3.52 0.07
CA ASP A 105 -1.18 -3.74 -0.83
C ASP A 105 -0.51 -2.42 -1.21
N ARG A 106 -1.33 -1.38 -1.43
CA ARG A 106 -0.86 -0.03 -1.81
C ARG A 106 0.09 0.52 -0.76
N LEU A 107 -0.17 0.24 0.51
CA LEU A 107 0.73 0.56 1.62
C LEU A 107 2.16 0.08 1.35
N PHE A 108 2.34 -1.22 1.10
CA PHE A 108 3.68 -1.79 0.87
C PHE A 108 4.36 -1.15 -0.33
N TYR A 109 3.62 -0.84 -1.39
CA TYR A 109 4.18 -0.17 -2.57
C TYR A 109 4.81 1.18 -2.22
N LEU A 110 4.09 2.01 -1.44
CA LEU A 110 4.57 3.33 -1.04
C LEU A 110 5.73 3.24 -0.04
N LEU A 111 5.75 2.22 0.82
CA LEU A 111 6.79 2.03 1.84
C LEU A 111 8.14 1.61 1.26
N SER A 112 8.17 1.12 0.02
CA SER A 112 9.43 0.81 -0.68
C SER A 112 10.30 2.05 -0.89
N ASP A 113 9.69 3.23 -1.02
CA ASP A 113 10.32 4.47 -1.50
C ASP A 113 11.00 4.36 -2.88
N HIS A 114 10.72 3.31 -3.65
CA HIS A 114 11.34 3.10 -4.96
C HIS A 114 10.59 3.90 -6.06
N GLU A 115 11.04 5.13 -6.29
CA GLU A 115 10.33 6.11 -7.13
C GLU A 115 9.98 5.62 -8.54
N PRO A 116 10.86 4.96 -9.31
CA PRO A 116 10.50 4.48 -10.65
C PRO A 116 9.28 3.55 -10.66
N LEU A 117 9.17 2.65 -9.67
CA LEU A 117 8.06 1.70 -9.59
C LEU A 117 6.78 2.36 -9.05
N ILE A 118 6.92 3.32 -8.13
CA ILE A 118 5.78 4.10 -7.61
C ILE A 118 5.19 4.98 -8.72
N SER A 119 6.06 5.65 -9.50
CA SER A 119 5.68 6.41 -10.68
C SER A 119 4.95 5.52 -11.70
N TRP A 120 5.52 4.36 -12.06
CA TRP A 120 4.86 3.38 -12.93
C TRP A 120 3.48 2.95 -12.40
N PHE A 121 3.38 2.62 -11.11
CA PHE A 121 2.13 2.19 -10.49
C PHE A 121 1.07 3.30 -10.50
N SER A 122 1.47 4.55 -10.23
CA SER A 122 0.56 5.70 -10.24
C SER A 122 0.00 5.96 -11.65
N GLN A 123 0.85 5.82 -12.68
CA GLN A 123 0.45 5.95 -14.09
C GLN A 123 -0.51 4.83 -14.48
N LEU A 124 -0.22 3.57 -14.11
CA LEU A 124 -1.09 2.44 -14.36
C LEU A 124 -2.50 2.63 -13.80
N ILE A 125 -2.62 3.14 -12.56
CA ILE A 125 -3.93 3.45 -11.98
C ILE A 125 -4.60 4.58 -12.75
N TYR A 126 -3.87 5.67 -13.02
CA TYR A 126 -4.40 6.84 -13.70
C TYR A 126 -4.99 6.46 -15.08
N ASP A 127 -4.21 5.80 -15.92
CA ASP A 127 -4.63 5.40 -17.27
C ASP A 127 -5.87 4.51 -17.22
N TYR A 128 -5.89 3.54 -16.31
CA TYR A 128 -7.05 2.67 -16.17
C TYR A 128 -8.30 3.41 -15.68
N GLU A 129 -8.18 4.25 -14.65
CA GLU A 129 -9.34 4.94 -14.09
C GLU A 129 -9.85 6.11 -14.96
N VAL A 130 -8.99 6.69 -15.80
CA VAL A 130 -9.32 7.79 -16.71
C VAL A 130 -9.75 7.28 -18.09
N GLU A 131 -9.07 6.29 -18.67
CA GLU A 131 -9.38 5.85 -20.04
C GLU A 131 -10.42 4.73 -20.05
N VAL A 132 -10.25 3.74 -19.17
CA VAL A 132 -11.10 2.54 -19.16
C VAL A 132 -12.34 2.74 -18.28
N ASN A 133 -12.17 3.37 -17.12
CA ASN A 133 -13.17 3.37 -16.07
C ASN A 133 -13.69 4.78 -15.66
N HIS A 134 -13.62 5.76 -16.57
CA HIS A 134 -14.01 7.16 -16.33
C HIS A 134 -15.40 7.35 -15.68
N LYS A 135 -16.39 6.56 -16.11
CA LYS A 135 -17.77 6.67 -15.59
C LYS A 135 -17.83 6.31 -14.11
N GLU A 136 -17.02 5.36 -13.69
CA GLU A 136 -17.07 4.81 -12.33
C GLU A 136 -16.13 5.62 -11.44
N SER A 137 -15.00 6.10 -11.97
CA SER A 137 -14.08 6.99 -11.26
C SER A 137 -14.65 8.39 -10.98
N SER A 138 -15.74 8.79 -11.65
CA SER A 138 -16.51 10.00 -11.34
C SER A 138 -17.57 9.81 -10.23
N LYS A 139 -17.85 8.57 -9.80
CA LYS A 139 -18.89 8.26 -8.81
C LYS A 139 -18.29 8.10 -7.41
N VAL A 140 -18.63 9.02 -6.49
CA VAL A 140 -18.13 9.00 -5.08
C VAL A 140 -18.47 7.71 -4.30
N ASN A 141 -19.43 6.93 -4.77
CA ASN A 141 -19.83 5.65 -4.18
C ASN A 141 -19.20 4.43 -4.85
N ASP A 142 -18.17 4.62 -5.69
CA ASP A 142 -17.41 3.56 -6.35
C ASP A 142 -15.95 3.53 -5.87
N GLY A 143 -15.35 2.34 -5.78
CA GLY A 143 -13.94 2.15 -5.42
C GLY A 143 -12.96 2.82 -6.41
N ALA A 144 -13.38 2.97 -7.65
CA ALA A 144 -12.67 3.67 -8.72
C ALA A 144 -12.33 5.12 -8.34
N TYR A 145 -13.27 5.83 -7.70
CA TYR A 145 -13.12 7.22 -7.30
C TYR A 145 -11.91 7.41 -6.38
N TYR A 146 -11.76 6.52 -5.39
CA TYR A 146 -10.68 6.55 -4.41
C TYR A 146 -9.34 6.08 -4.98
N SER A 147 -9.39 5.19 -5.99
CA SER A 147 -8.19 4.77 -6.70
C SER A 147 -7.62 5.92 -7.53
N LEU A 148 -8.50 6.68 -8.20
CA LEU A 148 -8.10 7.90 -8.91
C LEU A 148 -7.58 8.98 -7.94
N GLN A 149 -8.20 9.21 -6.79
CA GLN A 149 -7.68 10.18 -5.79
C GLN A 149 -6.24 9.84 -5.38
N LEU A 150 -5.93 8.57 -5.12
CA LEU A 150 -4.56 8.17 -4.79
C LEU A 150 -3.59 8.38 -5.96
N ALA A 151 -3.99 8.06 -7.19
CA ALA A 151 -3.16 8.27 -8.37
C ALA A 151 -2.85 9.76 -8.56
N LEU A 152 -3.85 10.63 -8.48
CA LEU A 152 -3.68 12.08 -8.56
C LEU A 152 -2.74 12.60 -7.47
N ALA A 153 -2.92 12.13 -6.23
CA ALA A 153 -2.05 12.49 -5.12
C ALA A 153 -0.61 11.99 -5.29
N LEU A 154 -0.38 10.81 -5.86
CA LEU A 154 0.97 10.31 -6.15
C LEU A 154 1.66 11.06 -7.29
N ARG A 155 0.89 11.60 -8.23
CA ARG A 155 1.37 12.32 -9.41
C ARG A 155 1.55 13.81 -9.20
N GLY A 156 0.99 14.36 -8.13
CA GLY A 156 1.03 15.79 -7.83
C GLY A 156 0.00 16.59 -8.63
N ASP A 157 -1.02 15.92 -9.17
CA ASP A 157 -2.10 16.52 -9.94
C ASP A 157 -3.10 17.23 -9.00
N PHE A 158 -2.62 18.23 -8.25
CA PHE A 158 -3.32 18.82 -7.12
C PHE A 158 -4.56 19.63 -7.48
N ASP A 159 -4.62 20.22 -8.67
CA ASP A 159 -5.81 20.97 -9.12
C ASP A 159 -7.03 20.03 -9.18
N LEU A 160 -6.90 18.91 -9.89
CA LEU A 160 -7.98 17.93 -10.01
C LEU A 160 -8.22 17.16 -8.70
N LEU A 161 -7.16 16.85 -7.95
CA LEU A 161 -7.30 16.23 -6.62
C LEU A 161 -8.13 17.13 -5.68
N GLY A 162 -7.80 18.42 -5.65
CA GLY A 162 -8.43 19.43 -4.83
C GLY A 162 -9.90 19.62 -5.19
N GLU A 163 -10.22 19.81 -6.47
CA GLU A 163 -11.60 19.95 -6.96
C GLU A 163 -12.46 18.76 -6.52
N ARG A 164 -11.95 17.53 -6.73
CA ARG A 164 -12.66 16.30 -6.38
C ARG A 164 -12.86 16.18 -4.87
N ALA A 165 -11.81 16.45 -4.09
CA ALA A 165 -11.84 16.36 -2.64
C ALA A 165 -12.78 17.42 -2.02
N GLU A 166 -12.77 18.64 -2.56
CA GLU A 166 -13.66 19.72 -2.16
C GLU A 166 -15.13 19.35 -2.40
N TYR A 167 -15.47 18.86 -3.60
CA TYR A 167 -16.82 18.37 -3.90
C TYR A 167 -17.28 17.30 -2.89
N PHE A 168 -16.40 16.35 -2.55
CA PHE A 168 -16.72 15.30 -1.57
C PHE A 168 -16.96 15.87 -0.17
N VAL A 169 -16.15 16.84 0.26
CA VAL A 169 -16.25 17.46 1.59
C VAL A 169 -17.48 18.37 1.71
N GLU A 170 -17.82 19.11 0.67
CA GLU A 170 -19.00 19.98 0.62
C GLU A 170 -20.31 19.20 0.45
N THR A 171 -20.25 18.07 -0.27
CA THR A 171 -21.41 17.19 -0.50
C THR A 171 -21.11 15.76 -0.03
N PRO A 172 -20.92 15.50 1.28
CA PRO A 172 -20.57 14.18 1.75
C PRO A 172 -21.65 13.14 1.42
N PRO A 173 -21.27 11.97 0.88
CA PRO A 173 -22.24 10.92 0.60
C PRO A 173 -22.90 10.42 1.89
N LYS A 174 -24.16 10.01 1.79
CA LYS A 174 -24.95 9.48 2.93
C LYS A 174 -24.84 7.95 3.08
N ASN A 175 -24.20 7.28 2.13
CA ASN A 175 -24.02 5.83 2.12
C ASN A 175 -22.68 5.43 2.76
N TRP A 176 -22.22 4.21 2.47
CA TRP A 176 -20.97 3.67 2.98
C TRP A 176 -19.75 4.57 2.71
N ALA A 177 -19.76 5.34 1.61
CA ALA A 177 -18.68 6.21 1.20
C ALA A 177 -18.34 7.30 2.24
N LYS A 178 -19.30 7.67 3.11
CA LYS A 178 -19.09 8.68 4.17
C LYS A 178 -17.86 8.39 5.04
N ARG A 179 -17.46 7.13 5.16
CA ARG A 179 -16.28 6.72 5.92
C ARG A 179 -14.96 7.28 5.40
N PHE A 180 -14.91 7.66 4.12
CA PHE A 180 -13.75 8.26 3.46
C PHE A 180 -13.78 9.80 3.49
N LEU A 181 -14.61 10.40 4.34
CA LEU A 181 -14.63 11.86 4.51
C LEU A 181 -13.28 12.39 5.00
N VAL A 182 -12.64 11.69 5.93
CA VAL A 182 -11.34 12.10 6.48
C VAL A 182 -10.24 12.03 5.42
N ASP A 183 -10.32 11.08 4.49
CA ASP A 183 -9.42 10.91 3.36
C ASP A 183 -9.51 12.09 2.42
N ASN A 184 -10.73 12.53 2.11
CA ASN A 184 -10.94 13.70 1.25
C ASN A 184 -10.59 15.00 1.98
N GLN A 185 -10.75 15.08 3.30
CA GLN A 185 -10.21 16.19 4.09
C GLN A 185 -8.67 16.25 4.00
N PHE A 186 -8.00 15.09 4.10
CA PHE A 186 -6.55 15.01 3.89
C PHE A 186 -6.15 15.43 2.47
N TYR A 187 -6.80 14.89 1.43
CA TYR A 187 -6.48 15.24 0.04
C TYR A 187 -6.71 16.72 -0.27
N LEU A 188 -7.78 17.31 0.27
CA LEU A 188 -8.06 18.74 0.13
C LEU A 188 -6.99 19.59 0.82
N ALA A 189 -6.57 19.20 2.03
CA ALA A 189 -5.51 19.87 2.76
C ALA A 189 -4.17 19.76 2.02
N LEU A 190 -3.82 18.57 1.50
CA LEU A 190 -2.63 18.34 0.70
C LEU A 190 -2.61 19.22 -0.55
N ALA A 191 -3.72 19.27 -1.31
CA ALA A 191 -3.84 20.10 -2.51
C ALA A 191 -3.73 21.60 -2.22
N LYS A 192 -4.12 22.04 -1.01
CA LYS A 192 -4.05 23.44 -0.55
C LYS A 192 -2.75 23.78 0.19
N GLY A 193 -1.87 22.81 0.43
CA GLY A 193 -0.67 22.97 1.27
C GLY A 193 -0.98 23.27 2.74
N ASP A 194 -2.14 22.82 3.24
CA ASP A 194 -2.58 23.01 4.62
C ASP A 194 -1.99 21.92 5.52
N GLU A 195 -0.81 22.18 6.10
CA GLU A 195 -0.13 21.27 7.02
C GLU A 195 -0.97 20.92 8.25
N GLN A 196 -1.73 21.88 8.80
CA GLN A 196 -2.55 21.66 9.98
C GLN A 196 -3.74 20.75 9.63
N GLY A 197 -4.36 20.96 8.47
CA GLY A 197 -5.42 20.10 7.95
C GLY A 197 -4.93 18.66 7.69
N MET A 198 -3.74 18.51 7.12
CA MET A 198 -3.12 17.19 6.91
C MET A 198 -2.85 16.48 8.23
N GLU A 199 -2.22 17.14 9.20
CA GLU A 199 -1.93 16.57 10.51
C GLU A 199 -3.21 16.19 11.26
N ALA A 200 -4.24 17.04 11.23
CA ALA A 200 -5.53 16.77 11.85
C ALA A 200 -6.21 15.52 11.27
N ALA A 201 -6.17 15.36 9.95
CA ALA A 201 -6.73 14.17 9.28
C ALA A 201 -5.96 12.89 9.66
N ILE A 202 -4.62 12.94 9.69
CA ILE A 202 -3.78 11.80 10.11
C ILE A 202 -4.07 11.42 11.58
N LYS A 203 -4.15 12.41 12.49
CA LYS A 203 -4.51 12.21 13.90
C LYS A 203 -5.87 11.53 14.06
N GLU A 204 -6.88 11.96 13.30
CA GLU A 204 -8.21 11.35 13.34
C GLU A 204 -8.19 9.88 12.89
N LEU A 205 -7.43 9.55 11.83
CA LEU A 205 -7.35 8.19 11.28
C LEU A 205 -6.73 7.17 12.22
N VAL A 206 -5.83 7.59 13.12
CA VAL A 206 -5.21 6.72 14.12
C VAL A 206 -6.02 6.60 15.42
N THR A 207 -7.19 7.25 15.51
CA THR A 207 -8.06 7.10 16.68
C THR A 207 -8.64 5.66 16.74
N PRO A 208 -8.84 5.07 17.94
CA PRO A 208 -9.45 3.75 18.07
C PRO A 208 -10.81 3.63 17.38
N ARG A 209 -11.59 4.73 17.35
CA ARG A 209 -12.87 4.78 16.64
C ARG A 209 -12.70 4.58 15.14
N ARG A 210 -11.73 5.26 14.51
CA ARG A 210 -11.52 5.18 13.06
C ARG A 210 -10.89 3.87 12.63
N LEU A 211 -9.87 3.40 13.35
CA LEU A 211 -9.26 2.10 13.10
C LEU A 211 -10.32 0.98 13.11
N ASN A 212 -11.20 0.94 14.13
CA ASN A 212 -12.26 -0.06 14.19
C ASN A 212 -13.34 0.13 13.10
N TYR A 213 -13.67 1.37 12.72
CA TYR A 213 -14.71 1.66 11.73
C TYR A 213 -14.29 1.27 10.30
N ARG A 214 -12.99 1.27 10.02
CA ARG A 214 -12.43 1.00 8.69
C ARG A 214 -11.62 -0.29 8.58
N LYS A 215 -11.47 -1.08 9.65
CA LYS A 215 -10.66 -2.31 9.67
C LYS A 215 -10.89 -3.23 8.46
N ASP A 216 -12.13 -3.42 8.01
CA ASP A 216 -12.45 -4.35 6.91
C ASP A 216 -12.16 -3.75 5.51
N TRP A 217 -11.84 -2.45 5.45
CA TRP A 217 -11.56 -1.70 4.23
C TRP A 217 -10.09 -1.32 4.11
N ASP A 218 -9.50 -0.88 5.22
CA ASP A 218 -8.13 -0.34 5.29
C ASP A 218 -7.08 -1.41 5.55
N GLU A 219 -7.44 -2.50 6.22
CA GLU A 219 -6.47 -3.45 6.72
C GLU A 219 -6.45 -4.72 5.86
N GLY A 220 -5.24 -5.16 5.49
CA GLY A 220 -5.01 -6.42 4.81
C GLY A 220 -4.85 -7.57 5.80
N ALA A 221 -4.80 -8.80 5.27
CA ALA A 221 -4.64 -10.02 6.06
C ALA A 221 -3.42 -10.00 7.00
N TYR A 222 -2.38 -9.22 6.68
CA TYR A 222 -1.16 -9.15 7.48
C TYR A 222 -0.99 -7.82 8.26
N THR A 223 -1.85 -6.83 8.04
CA THR A 223 -1.72 -5.51 8.69
C THR A 223 -2.79 -5.24 9.75
N GLN A 224 -3.88 -6.02 9.75
CA GLN A 224 -5.05 -5.76 10.58
C GLN A 224 -4.76 -5.73 12.08
N GLY A 225 -4.99 -4.58 12.70
CA GLY A 225 -4.73 -4.30 14.11
C GLY A 225 -3.27 -3.98 14.46
N LEU A 226 -2.32 -4.14 13.54
CA LEU A 226 -0.90 -3.81 13.76
C LEU A 226 -0.60 -2.33 13.48
N ILE A 227 -1.25 -1.76 12.48
CA ILE A 227 -0.94 -0.43 11.95
C ILE A 227 -2.19 0.27 11.42
N GLY A 228 -2.15 1.60 11.35
CA GLY A 228 -3.16 2.42 10.68
C GLY A 228 -2.82 2.64 9.22
N THR A 229 -3.21 1.71 8.34
CA THR A 229 -2.84 1.72 6.90
C THR A 229 -3.03 3.08 6.23
N SER A 230 -4.23 3.67 6.31
CA SER A 230 -4.51 4.96 5.67
C SER A 230 -3.72 6.11 6.27
N ALA A 231 -3.49 6.10 7.60
CA ALA A 231 -2.67 7.11 8.25
C ALA A 231 -1.22 7.05 7.77
N ILE A 232 -0.66 5.85 7.56
CA ILE A 232 0.69 5.67 6.99
C ILE A 232 0.72 6.18 5.55
N ILE A 233 -0.23 5.78 4.69
CA ILE A 233 -0.28 6.22 3.28
C ILE A 233 -0.31 7.75 3.21
N PHE A 234 -1.15 8.41 4.02
CA PHE A 234 -1.26 9.86 4.02
C PHE A 234 -0.04 10.56 4.60
N SER A 235 0.56 10.01 5.66
CA SER A 235 1.83 10.51 6.18
C SER A 235 2.95 10.40 5.13
N LYS A 236 3.02 9.31 4.36
CA LYS A 236 3.95 9.16 3.24
C LYS A 236 3.69 10.18 2.13
N LEU A 237 2.43 10.41 1.76
CA LEU A 237 2.09 11.40 0.74
C LEU A 237 2.49 12.82 1.18
N ALA A 238 2.22 13.21 2.42
CA ALA A 238 2.64 14.50 2.96
C ALA A 238 4.17 14.69 2.84
N TRP A 239 4.96 13.70 3.28
CA TRP A 239 6.42 13.73 3.19
C TRP A 239 6.94 13.77 1.75
N ARG A 240 6.26 13.12 0.80
CA ARG A 240 6.64 13.17 -0.64
C ARG A 240 6.59 14.57 -1.20
N TYR A 241 5.78 15.46 -0.62
CA TYR A 241 5.67 16.86 -1.03
C TYR A 241 6.31 17.84 -0.05
N GLY A 242 7.19 17.35 0.83
CA GLY A 242 8.00 18.19 1.72
C GLY A 242 7.31 18.57 3.04
N TYR A 243 6.12 18.03 3.32
CA TYR A 243 5.44 18.24 4.60
C TYR A 243 5.87 17.16 5.60
N GLU A 244 6.85 17.48 6.45
CA GLU A 244 7.46 16.56 7.41
C GLU A 244 6.58 16.31 8.66
N ILE A 245 5.32 15.94 8.43
CA ILE A 245 4.33 15.72 9.49
C ILE A 245 4.61 14.38 10.19
N ILE A 246 4.69 14.41 11.51
CA ILE A 246 4.85 13.22 12.36
C ILE A 246 3.75 13.23 13.43
N VAL A 247 2.93 12.19 13.43
CA VAL A 247 1.89 11.98 14.43
C VAL A 247 2.32 10.84 15.36
N ASP A 248 2.35 11.10 16.66
CA ASP A 248 2.66 10.07 17.65
C ASP A 248 1.46 9.12 17.82
N SER A 249 1.65 7.86 17.43
CA SER A 249 0.67 6.80 17.61
C SER A 249 1.35 5.43 17.58
N PRO A 250 0.94 4.48 18.45
CA PRO A 250 1.44 3.12 18.41
C PRO A 250 1.08 2.36 17.11
N TYR A 251 0.11 2.86 16.34
CA TYR A 251 -0.30 2.29 15.06
C TYR A 251 0.40 2.95 13.86
N LEU A 252 1.29 3.90 14.09
CA LEU A 252 1.98 4.67 13.05
C LEU A 252 3.50 4.64 13.31
N PRO A 253 4.21 3.61 12.81
CA PRO A 253 5.66 3.53 12.97
C PRO A 253 6.33 4.74 12.30
N THR A 254 6.90 5.64 13.10
CA THR A 254 7.43 6.92 12.61
C THR A 254 8.63 6.72 11.68
N GLU A 255 9.36 5.64 11.86
CA GLU A 255 10.50 5.26 11.02
C GLU A 255 10.12 4.95 9.57
N TRP A 256 8.86 4.58 9.32
CA TRP A 256 8.37 4.28 7.97
C TRP A 256 8.09 5.53 7.13
N ILE A 257 7.81 6.64 7.81
CA ILE A 257 7.22 7.84 7.20
C ILE A 257 8.21 8.63 6.32
N PRO A 258 9.46 8.88 6.75
CA PRO A 258 10.41 9.59 5.90
C PRO A 258 10.56 8.93 4.52
N VAL A 259 10.52 9.75 3.46
CA VAL A 259 10.76 9.30 2.08
C VAL A 259 12.27 9.20 1.89
N LYS A 260 12.79 7.99 2.10
CA LYS A 260 14.23 7.71 2.05
C LYS A 260 14.45 6.41 1.30
N PRO A 261 14.65 6.45 -0.03
CA PRO A 261 14.97 5.27 -0.82
C PRO A 261 16.21 4.56 -0.28
N LEU A 262 16.29 3.25 -0.49
CA LEU A 262 17.53 2.50 -0.22
C LEU A 262 18.59 2.86 -1.27
N GLU A 263 19.86 2.78 -0.89
CA GLU A 263 20.97 2.94 -1.84
C GLU A 263 20.96 1.83 -2.89
N ASN A 264 20.62 0.60 -2.48
CA ASN A 264 20.49 -0.56 -3.33
C ASN A 264 19.26 -1.38 -2.90
N TYR A 265 18.56 -1.92 -3.90
CA TYR A 265 17.47 -2.87 -3.70
C TYR A 265 17.90 -4.22 -4.26
N GLU A 266 17.54 -5.29 -3.55
CA GLU A 266 17.87 -6.66 -3.89
C GLU A 266 16.61 -7.44 -4.23
N ASP A 267 16.68 -8.21 -5.32
CA ASP A 267 15.62 -9.12 -5.71
C ASP A 267 15.58 -10.34 -4.80
N GLU A 268 14.41 -10.60 -4.21
CA GLU A 268 14.19 -11.72 -3.30
C GLU A 268 14.21 -13.07 -4.03
N PHE A 269 13.76 -13.09 -5.28
CA PHE A 269 13.67 -14.29 -6.11
C PHE A 269 14.48 -14.12 -7.39
N ASP A 270 15.22 -15.16 -7.79
CA ASP A 270 16.15 -15.09 -8.92
C ASP A 270 15.46 -14.69 -10.24
N PHE A 271 14.26 -15.19 -10.51
CA PHE A 271 13.50 -14.85 -11.72
C PHE A 271 13.24 -13.35 -11.88
N MET A 272 13.19 -12.59 -10.77
CA MET A 272 12.91 -11.16 -10.80
C MET A 272 14.05 -10.35 -11.43
N LYS A 273 15.27 -10.90 -11.46
CA LYS A 273 16.45 -10.27 -12.05
C LYS A 273 16.33 -10.07 -13.56
N ALA A 274 15.46 -10.83 -14.22
CA ALA A 274 15.16 -10.67 -15.64
C ALA A 274 14.31 -9.41 -15.94
N PHE A 275 13.80 -8.73 -14.91
CA PHE A 275 12.93 -7.57 -15.02
C PHE A 275 13.61 -6.37 -14.36
N SER A 276 13.99 -5.39 -15.16
CA SER A 276 14.65 -4.14 -14.74
C SER A 276 13.73 -2.95 -14.83
#